data_AF-G3UZ28-F1
#
_entry.id   AF-G3UZ28-F1
#
_cell.length_a   1.000
_cell.length_b   1.000
_cell.length_c   1.000
_cell.angle_alpha   90.00
_cell.angle_beta   90.00
_cell.angle_gamma   90.00
#
_symmetry.space_group_name_H-M   'P 1'
#
loop_
_entity.id
_entity.type
_entity.pdbx_description
1 polymer ?
#
loop_
_entity_poly.entity_id
_entity_poly.type
_entity_poly.pdbx_seq_one_letter_code
_entity_poly.pdbx_strand_id
1 'polypeptide(L)'
;EDVQALVSGKLALRYAGRQTEALKCVAQASKNRSLADFEKALTDYRAELRDDPIISTHLAKLYDNLLEQNLIRVIEPFSRVQVRTFLGALSTVLG
;
A
#
# COMPACT_ATOMS: atom_id res chain seq x y z
N GLU A 1 1.32 -3.24 10.73
CA GLU A 1 0.22 -3.44 11.71
C GLU A 1 -0.16 -2.13 12.42
N ASP A 2 0.12 -0.98 11.80
CA ASP A 2 0.30 0.26 12.55
C ASP A 2 -0.92 1.20 12.52
N VAL A 3 -1.82 1.05 11.55
CA VAL A 3 -3.02 1.91 11.42
C VAL A 3 -4.17 1.40 12.29
N GLN A 4 -4.41 0.08 12.33
CA GLN A 4 -5.46 -0.49 13.17
C GLN A 4 -5.18 -0.27 14.66
N ALA A 5 -3.89 -0.31 15.06
CA ALA A 5 -3.47 0.02 16.41
C ALA A 5 -3.64 1.52 16.71
N LEU A 6 -3.34 2.41 15.75
CA LEU A 6 -3.61 3.85 15.87
C LEU A 6 -5.12 4.17 15.99
N VAL A 7 -5.94 3.47 15.20
CA VAL A 7 -7.42 3.58 15.16
C VAL A 7 -8.08 2.88 16.36
N SER A 8 -7.36 2.07 17.12
CA SER A 8 -7.88 1.46 18.36
C SER A 8 -7.31 2.12 19.63
N GLY A 9 -6.19 2.85 19.51
CA GLY A 9 -5.51 3.51 20.61
C GLY A 9 -6.17 4.82 21.05
N LYS A 10 -5.61 5.47 22.09
CA LYS A 10 -6.10 6.75 22.66
C LYS A 10 -6.38 7.87 21.63
N LEU A 11 -5.76 7.81 20.45
CA LEU A 11 -6.00 8.72 19.33
C LEU A 11 -7.40 8.53 18.71
N ALA A 12 -7.90 7.31 18.62
CA ALA A 12 -9.24 6.99 18.10
C ALA A 12 -10.38 7.64 18.89
N LEU A 13 -10.22 7.72 20.20
CA LEU A 13 -11.15 8.42 21.10
C LEU A 13 -11.15 9.94 20.87
N ARG A 14 -10.04 10.51 20.38
CA ARG A 14 -9.97 11.93 19.99
C ARG A 14 -10.45 12.19 18.57
N TYR A 15 -10.26 11.23 17.67
CA TYR A 15 -10.64 11.34 16.25
C TYR A 15 -12.00 10.72 15.93
N ALA A 16 -12.93 10.67 16.89
CA ALA A 16 -14.27 10.11 16.70
C ALA A 16 -15.04 10.93 15.64
N GLY A 17 -15.22 10.36 14.44
CA GLY A 17 -15.87 11.03 13.32
C GLY A 17 -15.32 10.57 11.96
N ARG A 18 -15.38 11.45 10.95
CA ARG A 18 -14.96 11.11 9.59
C ARG A 18 -13.45 10.85 9.45
N GLN A 19 -12.60 11.43 10.30
CA GLN A 19 -11.17 11.11 10.37
C GLN A 19 -10.90 9.62 10.73
N THR A 20 -11.70 9.03 11.62
CA THR A 20 -11.57 7.59 11.92
C THR A 20 -12.09 6.72 10.79
N GLU A 21 -13.13 7.15 10.07
CA GLU A 21 -13.62 6.47 8.87
C GLU A 21 -12.57 6.49 7.76
N ALA A 22 -11.90 7.62 7.55
CA ALA A 22 -10.77 7.77 6.63
C ALA A 22 -9.67 6.75 6.91
N LEU A 23 -9.21 6.70 8.16
CA LEU A 23 -8.17 5.77 8.60
C LEU A 23 -8.60 4.30 8.47
N LYS A 24 -9.87 3.99 8.70
CA LYS A 24 -10.44 2.65 8.47
C LYS A 24 -10.43 2.26 6.99
N CYS A 25 -10.91 3.14 6.11
CA CYS A 25 -10.91 2.91 4.67
C CYS A 25 -9.50 2.68 4.14
N VAL A 26 -8.55 3.54 4.53
CA VAL A 26 -7.13 3.42 4.20
C VAL A 26 -6.54 2.11 4.72
N ALA A 27 -6.82 1.74 5.97
CA ALA A 27 -6.34 0.49 6.55
C ALA A 27 -6.91 -0.73 5.81
N GLN A 28 -8.18 -0.67 5.40
CA GLN A 28 -8.83 -1.73 4.63
C GLN A 28 -8.28 -1.83 3.21
N ALA A 29 -8.06 -0.70 2.53
CA ALA A 29 -7.44 -0.64 1.21
C ALA A 29 -6.01 -1.21 1.23
N SER A 30 -5.24 -0.88 2.26
CA SER A 30 -3.92 -1.46 2.50
C SER A 30 -3.98 -2.96 2.75
N LYS A 31 -4.94 -3.43 3.57
CA LYS A 31 -5.15 -4.86 3.82
C LYS A 31 -5.50 -5.61 2.53
N ASN A 32 -6.29 -4.99 1.66
CA ASN A 32 -6.64 -5.51 0.34
C ASN A 32 -5.52 -5.31 -0.70
N ARG A 33 -4.39 -4.69 -0.34
CA ARG A 33 -3.27 -4.33 -1.23
C ARG A 33 -3.70 -3.60 -2.50
N SER A 34 -4.79 -2.83 -2.43
CA SER A 34 -5.37 -2.12 -3.56
C SER A 34 -4.97 -0.65 -3.52
N LEU A 35 -4.01 -0.27 -4.37
CA LEU A 35 -3.57 1.12 -4.53
C LEU A 35 -4.71 2.03 -4.98
N ALA A 36 -5.59 1.54 -5.85
CA ALA A 36 -6.73 2.30 -6.36
C ALA A 36 -7.72 2.70 -5.25
N ASP A 37 -8.02 1.78 -4.34
CA ASP A 37 -8.93 2.03 -3.21
C ASP A 37 -8.28 2.98 -2.20
N PHE A 38 -6.95 2.89 -2.06
CA PHE A 38 -6.16 3.75 -1.20
C PHE A 38 -6.12 5.20 -1.69
N GLU A 39 -5.85 5.43 -2.98
CA GLU A 39 -5.87 6.78 -3.59
C GLU A 39 -7.27 7.41 -3.52
N LYS A 40 -8.31 6.60 -3.71
CA LYS A 40 -9.70 7.05 -3.62
C LYS A 40 -10.02 7.54 -2.21
N ALA A 41 -9.67 6.75 -1.19
CA ALA A 41 -9.83 7.16 0.21
C ALA A 41 -9.00 8.42 0.54
N LEU A 42 -7.75 8.50 0.05
CA LEU A 42 -6.90 9.68 0.25
C LEU A 42 -7.50 10.96 -0.34
N THR A 43 -8.17 10.84 -1.49
CA THR A 43 -8.82 11.96 -2.16
C THR A 43 -10.09 12.41 -1.43
N ASP A 44 -10.94 11.45 -1.06
CA ASP A 44 -12.20 11.71 -0.35
C ASP A 44 -11.97 12.39 1.01
N TYR A 45 -10.97 11.91 1.74
CA TYR A 45 -10.65 12.39 3.07
C TYR A 45 -9.49 13.39 3.12
N ARG A 46 -9.05 13.92 1.96
CA ARG A 46 -7.90 14.85 1.87
C ARG A 46 -8.05 16.08 2.77
N ALA A 47 -9.26 16.60 2.90
CA ALA A 47 -9.56 17.76 3.75
C ALA A 47 -9.31 17.47 5.24
N GLU A 48 -9.59 16.24 5.67
CA GLU A 48 -9.51 15.84 7.08
C GLU A 48 -8.14 15.27 7.45
N LEU A 49 -7.46 14.65 6.49
CA LEU A 49 -6.12 14.09 6.65
C LEU A 49 -5.01 15.15 6.65
N ARG A 50 -5.29 16.34 6.11
CA ARG A 50 -4.35 17.48 6.10
C ARG A 50 -4.30 18.21 7.44
N ASP A 51 -5.31 17.99 8.29
CA ASP A 51 -5.42 18.63 9.59
C ASP A 51 -4.31 18.17 10.55
N ASP A 52 -3.80 16.95 10.38
CA ASP A 52 -2.85 16.32 11.30
C ASP A 52 -1.58 15.79 10.60
N PRO A 53 -0.39 16.38 10.87
CA PRO A 53 0.87 15.98 10.23
C PRO A 53 1.32 14.56 10.64
N ILE A 54 0.89 14.07 11.80
CA ILE A 54 1.19 12.71 12.28
C ILE A 54 0.51 11.68 11.36
N ILE A 55 -0.77 11.90 11.06
CA ILE A 55 -1.56 11.02 10.19
C ILE A 55 -1.00 11.04 8.77
N SER A 56 -0.69 12.24 8.25
CA SER A 56 -0.09 12.40 6.92
C SER A 56 1.24 11.64 6.77
N THR A 57 2.11 11.71 7.78
CA THR A 57 3.39 10.98 7.80
C THR A 57 3.16 9.46 7.79
N HIS A 58 2.17 8.99 8.54
CA HIS A 58 1.86 7.57 8.63
C HIS A 58 1.27 7.04 7.32
N LEU A 59 0.39 7.81 6.68
CA LEU A 59 -0.16 7.50 5.35
C LEU A 59 0.92 7.41 4.29
N ALA A 60 1.89 8.33 4.30
CA ALA A 60 3.00 8.34 3.36
C ALA A 60 3.83 7.05 3.47
N LYS A 61 4.21 6.64 4.69
CA LYS A 61 4.90 5.35 4.91
C LYS A 61 4.12 4.16 4.38
N LEU A 62 2.81 4.21 4.53
CA LEU A 62 1.92 3.12 4.15
C LEU A 62 1.78 3.00 2.64
N TYR A 63 1.65 4.14 1.96
CA TYR A 63 1.68 4.23 0.51
C TYR A 63 2.99 3.67 -0.05
N ASP A 64 4.13 4.08 0.51
CA ASP A 64 5.45 3.59 0.12
C ASP A 64 5.52 2.06 0.23
N ASN A 65 5.13 1.50 1.38
CA ASN A 65 5.13 0.06 1.59
C ASN A 65 4.21 -0.70 0.62
N LEU A 66 3.03 -0.14 0.32
CA LEU A 66 2.08 -0.74 -0.62
C LEU A 66 2.62 -0.71 -2.06
N LEU A 67 3.24 0.41 -2.44
CA LEU A 67 3.86 0.60 -3.73
C LEU A 67 5.05 -0.34 -3.89
N GLU A 68 5.95 -0.41 -2.90
CA GLU A 68 7.08 -1.34 -2.86
C GLU A 68 6.62 -2.80 -3.05
N GLN A 69 5.60 -3.24 -2.30
CA GLN A 69 5.07 -4.59 -2.45
C GLN A 69 4.46 -4.85 -3.83
N ASN A 70 3.76 -3.86 -4.41
CA ASN A 70 3.24 -3.97 -5.76
C ASN A 70 4.38 -4.03 -6.80
N LEU A 71 5.42 -3.21 -6.62
CA LEU A 71 6.58 -3.14 -7.49
C LEU A 71 7.35 -4.47 -7.46
N ILE A 72 7.65 -5.01 -6.28
CA ILE A 72 8.35 -6.30 -6.13
C ILE A 72 7.56 -7.40 -6.83
N ARG A 73 6.24 -7.43 -6.67
CA ARG A 73 5.38 -8.45 -7.30
C ARG A 73 5.32 -8.33 -8.82
N VAL A 74 5.44 -7.11 -9.35
CA VAL A 74 5.55 -6.90 -10.79
C VAL A 74 6.94 -7.28 -11.27
N ILE A 75 8.02 -6.98 -10.54
CA ILE A 75 9.39 -7.23 -11.00
C ILE A 75 9.80 -8.71 -10.89
N GLU A 76 9.38 -9.41 -9.83
CA GLU A 76 9.74 -10.80 -9.56
C GLU A 76 9.42 -11.78 -10.72
N PRO A 77 8.24 -11.74 -11.38
CA PRO A 77 7.96 -12.59 -12.52
C PRO A 77 8.80 -12.22 -13.76
N PHE A 78 9.12 -10.95 -13.99
CA PHE A 78 9.94 -10.55 -15.14
C PHE A 78 11.37 -11.10 -15.03
N SER A 79 11.94 -11.09 -13.83
CA SER A 79 13.27 -11.66 -13.58
C SER A 79 13.31 -13.17 -13.85
N ARG A 80 12.28 -13.92 -13.43
CA ARG A 80 12.18 -15.37 -13.69
C ARG A 80 11.94 -15.69 -15.16
N VAL A 81 11.11 -14.92 -15.87
CA VAL A 81 10.85 -15.12 -17.29
C VAL A 81 12.12 -14.89 -18.11
N GLN A 82 12.89 -13.83 -17.83
CA GLN A 82 14.13 -13.54 -18.55
C GLN A 82 15.15 -14.69 -18.43
N VAL A 83 15.35 -15.22 -17.23
CA VAL A 83 16.27 -16.34 -16.98
C VAL A 83 15.79 -17.63 -17.67
N ARG A 84 14.48 -17.91 -17.63
CA ARG A 84 13.91 -19.11 -18.27
C ARG A 84 13.99 -19.05 -19.79
N THR A 85 13.76 -17.87 -20.37
CA THR A 85 13.91 -17.63 -21.80
C THR A 85 15.38 -17.76 -22.23
N PHE A 86 16.33 -17.24 -21.45
CA PHE A 86 17.76 -17.36 -21.74
C PHE A 86 18.25 -18.81 -21.70
N LEU A 87 17.87 -19.58 -20.66
CA LEU A 87 18.22 -21.00 -20.54
C LEU A 87 17.57 -21.86 -21.64
N GLY A 88 16.31 -21.56 -22.00
CA GLY A 88 15.63 -22.24 -23.11
C GLY A 88 16.35 -22.03 -24.44
N ALA A 89 16.75 -20.79 -24.74
CA ALA A 89 17.47 -20.46 -25.98
C ALA A 89 18.86 -21.13 -26.03
N LEU A 90 19.61 -21.16 -24.94
CA LEU A 90 20.89 -21.87 -24.88
C LEU A 90 20.73 -23.37 -25.07
N SER A 91 19.68 -23.98 -24.50
CA SER A 91 19.44 -25.42 -24.66
C SER A 91 19.02 -25.81 -26.09
N THR A 92 18.37 -24.92 -26.84
CA THR A 92 18.00 -25.14 -28.25
C THR A 92 19.18 -24.93 -29.21
N VAL A 93 20.18 -24.12 -28.84
CA VAL A 93 21.37 -23.87 -29.67
C VAL A 93 22.46 -24.94 -29.48
N LEU A 94 22.50 -25.57 -28.30
CA LEU A 94 23.50 -26.60 -27.95
C LEU A 94 23.04 -28.05 -28.14
N GLY A 95 21.80 -28.28 -28.57
CA GLY A 95 21.24 -29.61 -28.89
C GLY A 95 20.91 -29.72 -30.36
#